data_AF-C6TDE5-F1
#
_entry.id   AF-C6TDE5-F1
#
_cell.length_a   1.000
_cell.length_b   1.000
_cell.length_c   1.000
_cell.angle_alpha   90.00
_cell.angle_beta   90.00
_cell.angle_gamma   90.00
#
_symmetry.space_group_name_H-M   'P 1'
#
loop_
_entity.id
_entity.type
_entity.pdbx_description
1 polymer ?
#
loop_
_entity_poly.entity_id
_entity_poly.type
_entity_poly.pdbx_seq_one_letter_code
_entity_poly.pdbx_strand_id
1 'polypeptide(L)'
;MKEGEAPVLWFETSDSVCRRHQFEPDGQLSVVIVDDSRPLYQRVAGSFMNKFFPSGYPYSVNEGYLRYTQFRAVQHVTSAALSVLSTQSLLFAAGLRPTPAQATAVSWILKDGMQHVGKLICSNWGARMDSEPKRWRLLADALYDIGTGLEVLSPLCPHLFLEMAGLGNFAKGMAVVAARATRLPIYSSFAKEGNLSDLFAKGEAFSTLFNVIGIGVGIQLASTICASMQGKLVAGPLLSIIHLYSVSEEMRATPINTLNPRRTAMVVADFLKAGIVSSPADLRYRENLLFNVHVKEDAGNV
;
A
#
# COMPACT_ATOMS: atom_id res chain seq x y z
N MET A 1 4.47 -62.91 11.79
CA MET A 1 4.66 -61.55 12.32
C MET A 1 5.22 -60.71 11.18
N LYS A 2 4.53 -59.65 10.76
CA LYS A 2 5.14 -58.64 9.87
C LYS A 2 6.18 -57.91 10.71
N GLU A 3 7.45 -58.01 10.34
CA GLU A 3 8.49 -57.12 10.85
C GLU A 3 8.03 -55.68 10.55
N GLY A 4 7.77 -54.89 11.58
CA GLY A 4 7.44 -53.49 11.41
C GLY A 4 8.69 -52.77 10.92
N GLU A 5 8.67 -52.27 9.69
CA GLU A 5 9.71 -51.36 9.19
C GLU A 5 9.89 -50.21 10.18
N ALA A 6 11.12 -50.03 10.66
CA ALA A 6 11.45 -48.91 11.53
C ALA A 6 11.14 -47.60 10.78
N PRO A 7 10.55 -46.59 11.44
CA PRO A 7 10.25 -45.31 10.79
C PRO A 7 11.54 -44.70 10.25
N VAL A 8 11.57 -44.43 8.95
CA VAL A 8 12.73 -43.81 8.29
C VAL A 8 12.88 -42.40 8.84
N LEU A 9 13.94 -42.19 9.62
CA LEU A 9 14.26 -40.92 10.27
C LEU A 9 15.70 -40.53 9.96
N TRP A 10 15.90 -39.27 9.57
CA TRP A 10 17.22 -38.70 9.36
C TRP A 10 17.28 -37.24 9.79
N PHE A 11 18.49 -36.76 10.02
CA PHE A 11 18.76 -35.37 10.35
C PHE A 11 19.46 -34.71 9.16
N GLU A 12 18.92 -33.58 8.71
CA GLU A 12 19.53 -32.72 7.71
C GLU A 12 19.99 -31.44 8.39
N THR A 13 21.31 -31.20 8.39
CA THR A 13 21.88 -29.94 8.85
C THR A 13 22.23 -29.10 7.65
N SER A 14 21.50 -28.00 7.46
CA SER A 14 21.82 -26.99 6.45
C SER A 14 22.30 -25.73 7.16
N ASP A 15 23.58 -25.43 7.00
CA ASP A 15 24.34 -24.36 7.64
C ASP A 15 24.22 -24.34 9.17
N SER A 16 23.21 -23.63 9.68
CA SER A 16 22.98 -23.34 11.09
C SER A 16 21.60 -23.82 11.59
N VAL A 17 20.92 -24.66 10.80
CA VAL A 17 19.64 -25.27 11.17
C VAL A 17 19.70 -26.78 10.96
N CYS A 18 19.44 -27.53 12.03
CA CYS A 18 19.25 -28.97 12.01
C CYS A 18 17.75 -29.29 11.97
N ARG A 19 17.33 -30.01 10.93
CA ARG A 19 15.97 -30.50 10.75
C ARG A 19 15.97 -32.02 10.88
N ARG A 20 14.98 -32.54 11.61
CA ARG A 20 14.69 -33.96 11.68
C ARG A 20 13.50 -34.25 10.79
N HIS A 21 13.73 -35.16 9.85
CA HIS A 21 12.73 -35.65 8.91
C HIS A 21 12.29 -37.03 9.38
N GLN A 22 10.99 -37.27 9.44
CA GLN A 22 10.43 -38.56 9.84
C GLN A 22 9.16 -38.84 9.05
N PHE A 23 9.07 -40.02 8.45
CA PHE A 23 7.82 -40.49 7.87
C PHE A 23 6.85 -40.95 8.97
N GLU A 24 5.64 -40.40 8.94
CA GLU A 24 4.52 -40.86 9.76
C GLU A 24 3.95 -42.17 9.21
N PRO A 25 3.23 -42.97 10.02
CA PRO A 25 2.66 -44.25 9.61
C PRO A 25 1.67 -44.17 8.44
N ASP A 26 1.15 -42.98 8.15
CA ASP A 26 0.25 -42.69 7.03
C ASP A 26 1.00 -42.33 5.72
N GLY A 27 2.33 -42.30 5.75
CA GLY A 27 3.20 -41.96 4.62
C GLY A 27 3.49 -40.47 4.48
N GLN A 28 3.02 -39.60 5.38
CA GLN A 28 3.36 -38.18 5.35
C GLN A 28 4.76 -37.92 5.92
N LEU A 29 5.50 -37.00 5.29
CA LEU A 29 6.80 -36.56 5.78
C LEU A 29 6.62 -35.44 6.82
N SER A 30 6.89 -35.74 8.08
CA SER A 30 7.00 -34.73 9.14
C SER A 30 8.42 -34.15 9.18
N VAL A 31 8.51 -32.82 9.35
CA VAL A 31 9.80 -32.11 9.45
C VAL A 31 9.78 -31.24 10.70
N VAL A 32 10.72 -31.49 11.61
CA VAL A 32 10.84 -30.77 12.88
C VAL A 32 12.21 -30.10 12.96
N ILE A 33 12.26 -28.82 13.31
CA ILE A 33 13.54 -28.13 13.60
C ILE A 33 14.01 -28.59 14.98
N VAL A 34 15.18 -29.23 15.04
CA VAL A 34 15.76 -29.80 16.26
C VAL A 34 16.75 -28.86 16.90
N ASP A 35 17.54 -28.19 16.06
CA ASP A 35 18.48 -27.17 16.51
C ASP A 35 18.49 -26.03 15.50
N ASP A 36 18.50 -24.80 16.00
CA ASP A 36 18.70 -23.60 15.21
C ASP A 36 19.79 -22.85 15.96
N SER A 37 20.96 -22.72 15.36
CA SER A 37 22.13 -22.04 15.93
C SER A 37 22.26 -20.61 15.40
N ARG A 38 21.32 -20.14 14.57
CA ARG A 38 21.34 -18.77 14.04
C ARG A 38 21.21 -17.74 15.16
N PRO A 39 21.85 -16.57 15.06
CA PRO A 39 21.60 -15.45 15.96
C PRO A 39 20.12 -15.07 16.02
N LEU A 40 19.65 -14.58 17.17
CA LEU A 40 18.23 -14.21 17.37
C LEU A 40 17.71 -13.26 16.28
N TYR A 41 18.51 -12.27 15.87
CA TYR A 41 18.11 -11.31 14.83
C TYR A 41 17.84 -12.00 13.48
N GLN A 42 18.62 -13.03 13.12
CA GLN A 42 18.42 -13.78 11.87
C GLN A 42 17.17 -14.66 11.94
N ARG A 43 16.87 -15.24 13.10
CA ARG A 43 15.64 -16.03 13.30
C ARG A 43 14.40 -15.17 13.22
N VAL A 44 14.43 -14.00 13.87
CA VAL A 44 13.33 -13.03 13.85
C VAL A 44 13.15 -12.48 12.44
N ALA A 45 14.24 -12.05 11.79
CA ALA A 45 14.19 -11.57 10.41
C ALA A 45 13.69 -12.67 9.45
N GLY A 46 14.20 -13.90 9.55
CA GLY A 46 13.75 -15.03 8.74
C GLY A 46 12.26 -15.33 8.95
N SER A 47 11.78 -15.32 10.19
CA SER A 47 10.36 -15.52 10.52
C SER A 47 9.49 -14.40 9.97
N PHE A 48 9.95 -13.15 10.05
CA PHE A 48 9.28 -12.00 9.47
C PHE A 48 9.18 -12.11 7.95
N MET A 49 10.30 -12.40 7.27
CA MET A 49 10.32 -12.61 5.83
C MET A 49 9.39 -13.75 5.41
N ASN A 50 9.45 -14.90 6.07
CA ASN A 50 8.58 -16.04 5.79
C ASN A 50 7.09 -15.70 5.98
N LYS A 51 6.76 -14.89 6.99
CA LYS A 51 5.37 -14.52 7.27
C LYS A 51 4.83 -13.51 6.27
N PHE A 52 5.61 -12.48 5.92
CA PHE A 52 5.12 -11.29 5.21
C PHE A 52 5.64 -11.12 3.77
N PHE A 53 6.61 -11.92 3.33
CA PHE A 53 7.05 -11.95 1.93
C PHE A 53 6.50 -13.19 1.22
N PRO A 54 6.37 -13.14 -0.12
CA PRO A 54 5.97 -14.28 -0.92
C PRO A 54 6.91 -15.48 -0.75
N SER A 55 6.34 -16.66 -0.91
CA SER A 55 7.06 -17.92 -0.93
C SER A 55 8.12 -17.89 -2.02
N GLY A 56 9.36 -18.28 -1.70
CA GLY A 56 10.48 -18.22 -2.64
C GLY A 56 11.09 -16.83 -2.86
N TYR A 57 10.73 -15.82 -2.06
CA TYR A 57 11.40 -14.52 -2.07
C TYR A 57 12.91 -14.70 -1.78
N PRO A 58 13.83 -14.00 -2.48
CA PRO A 58 13.59 -12.91 -3.43
C PRO A 58 13.33 -13.34 -4.89
N TYR A 59 13.51 -14.62 -5.23
CA TYR A 59 13.48 -15.07 -6.62
C TYR A 59 12.07 -15.12 -7.22
N SER A 60 11.06 -15.28 -6.37
CA SER A 60 9.65 -15.37 -6.77
C SER A 60 8.98 -14.04 -7.15
N VAL A 61 9.69 -12.91 -7.12
CA VAL A 61 9.15 -11.60 -7.49
C VAL A 61 10.03 -10.86 -8.49
N ASN A 62 9.45 -9.94 -9.25
CA ASN A 62 10.22 -9.01 -10.09
C ASN A 62 10.95 -7.96 -9.23
N GLU A 63 11.95 -7.33 -9.86
CA GLU A 63 12.78 -6.32 -9.22
C GLU A 63 11.97 -5.15 -8.64
N GLY A 64 12.51 -4.53 -7.59
CA GLY A 64 11.88 -3.37 -6.95
C GLY A 64 10.87 -3.73 -5.87
N TYR A 65 10.45 -5.00 -5.74
CA TYR A 65 9.46 -5.41 -4.73
C TYR A 65 9.87 -5.06 -3.29
N LEU A 66 11.17 -5.20 -2.94
CA LEU A 66 11.65 -4.82 -1.61
C LEU A 66 11.49 -3.32 -1.35
N ARG A 67 11.94 -2.49 -2.30
CA ARG A 67 11.86 -1.03 -2.20
C ARG A 67 10.42 -0.55 -2.14
N TYR A 68 9.56 -1.14 -2.98
CA TYR A 68 8.12 -0.98 -2.94
C TYR A 68 7.55 -1.29 -1.55
N THR A 69 7.88 -2.45 -1.00
CA THR A 69 7.36 -2.92 0.30
C THR A 69 7.84 -2.05 1.46
N GLN A 70 9.09 -1.54 1.41
CA GLN A 70 9.63 -0.62 2.41
C GLN A 70 8.87 0.71 2.45
N PHE A 71 8.61 1.32 1.29
CA PHE A 71 7.85 2.58 1.26
C PHE A 71 6.36 2.37 1.56
N ARG A 72 5.81 1.23 1.16
CA ARG A 72 4.46 0.82 1.56
C ARG A 72 4.30 0.76 3.08
N ALA A 73 5.32 0.31 3.81
CA ALA A 73 5.30 0.31 5.27
C ALA A 73 5.11 1.74 5.82
N VAL A 74 5.93 2.68 5.32
CA VAL A 74 5.88 4.10 5.73
C VAL A 74 4.55 4.73 5.31
N GLN A 75 4.06 4.43 4.11
CA GLN A 75 2.75 4.85 3.63
C GLN A 75 1.65 4.44 4.61
N HIS A 76 1.55 3.14 4.95
CA HIS A 76 0.49 2.66 5.83
C HIS A 76 0.58 3.23 7.24
N VAL A 77 1.79 3.38 7.79
CA VAL A 77 1.96 4.00 9.12
C VAL A 77 1.46 5.44 9.12
N THR A 78 1.87 6.25 8.14
CA THR A 78 1.52 7.67 8.07
C THR A 78 0.05 7.91 7.73
N SER A 79 -0.50 7.16 6.78
CA SER A 79 -1.91 7.20 6.41
C SER A 79 -2.82 6.80 7.58
N ALA A 80 -2.47 5.73 8.30
CA ALA A 80 -3.23 5.29 9.47
C ALA A 80 -3.15 6.32 10.61
N ALA A 81 -1.98 6.91 10.86
CA ALA A 81 -1.84 7.98 11.86
C ALA A 81 -2.72 9.20 11.50
N LEU A 82 -2.71 9.62 10.24
CA LEU A 82 -3.61 10.67 9.73
C LEU A 82 -5.08 10.33 9.93
N SER A 83 -5.49 9.09 9.68
CA SER A 83 -6.88 8.65 9.87
C SER A 83 -7.36 8.76 11.32
N VAL A 84 -6.46 8.55 12.29
CA VAL A 84 -6.76 8.75 13.72
C VAL A 84 -6.99 10.24 14.02
N LEU A 85 -6.13 11.13 13.51
CA LEU A 85 -6.29 12.58 13.67
C LEU A 85 -7.58 13.10 13.01
N SER A 86 -7.91 12.55 11.84
CA SER A 86 -9.16 12.78 11.12
C SER A 86 -10.37 12.45 12.00
N THR A 87 -10.37 11.25 12.57
CA THR A 87 -11.45 10.74 13.41
C THR A 87 -11.60 11.57 14.69
N GLN A 88 -10.49 11.88 15.37
CA GLN A 88 -10.48 12.74 16.55
C GLN A 88 -11.11 14.11 16.24
N SER A 89 -10.75 14.70 15.10
CA SER A 89 -11.24 16.02 14.68
C SER A 89 -12.73 15.99 14.34
N LEU A 90 -13.20 14.95 13.63
CA LEU A 90 -14.62 14.77 13.34
C LEU A 90 -15.47 14.65 14.60
N LEU A 91 -15.02 13.85 15.57
CA LEU A 91 -15.72 13.67 16.84
C LEU A 91 -15.78 14.97 17.63
N PHE A 92 -14.66 15.71 17.66
CA PHE A 92 -14.61 17.01 18.32
C PHE A 92 -15.53 18.03 17.63
N ALA A 93 -15.46 18.17 16.30
CA ALA A 93 -16.32 19.08 15.54
C ALA A 93 -17.81 18.76 15.70
N ALA A 94 -18.18 17.47 15.73
CA ALA A 94 -19.54 17.06 15.98
C ALA A 94 -20.02 17.45 17.39
N GLY A 95 -19.15 17.33 18.40
CA GLY A 95 -19.43 17.73 19.78
C GLY A 95 -19.57 19.24 20.00
N LEU A 96 -19.03 20.08 19.11
CA LEU A 96 -19.16 21.55 19.17
C LEU A 96 -20.53 22.07 18.74
N ARG A 97 -21.38 21.24 18.14
CA ARG A 97 -22.69 21.66 17.62
C ARG A 97 -23.79 21.38 18.65
N PRO A 98 -24.55 22.39 19.12
CA PRO A 98 -25.68 22.20 20.02
C PRO A 98 -26.91 21.70 19.23
N THR A 99 -26.79 20.54 18.57
CA THR A 99 -27.85 19.95 17.76
C THR A 99 -28.49 18.75 18.48
N PRO A 100 -29.82 18.55 18.37
CA PRO A 100 -30.46 17.36 18.89
C PRO A 100 -29.81 16.09 18.34
N ALA A 101 -29.77 15.02 19.13
CA ALA A 101 -29.11 13.77 18.75
C ALA A 101 -29.54 13.22 17.38
N GLN A 102 -30.84 13.37 17.05
CA GLN A 102 -31.38 12.97 15.75
C GLN A 102 -30.76 13.75 14.58
N ALA A 103 -30.64 15.08 14.68
CA ALA A 103 -30.04 15.91 13.64
C ALA A 103 -28.53 15.65 13.49
N THR A 104 -27.84 15.37 14.61
CA THR A 104 -26.43 14.96 14.60
C THR A 104 -26.26 13.61 13.88
N ALA A 105 -27.14 12.64 14.16
CA ALA A 105 -27.12 11.34 13.49
C ALA A 105 -27.38 11.47 11.98
N VAL A 106 -28.36 12.27 11.56
CA VAL A 106 -28.62 12.55 10.14
C VAL A 106 -27.40 13.17 9.46
N SER A 107 -26.75 14.17 10.09
CA SER A 107 -25.52 14.76 9.56
C SER A 107 -24.40 13.71 9.40
N TRP A 108 -24.28 12.78 10.35
CA TRP A 108 -23.27 11.73 10.32
C TRP A 108 -23.51 10.74 9.17
N ILE A 109 -24.76 10.32 8.98
CA ILE A 109 -25.16 9.43 7.89
C ILE A 109 -24.97 10.13 6.53
N LEU A 110 -25.37 11.39 6.42
CA LEU A 110 -25.20 12.16 5.17
C LEU A 110 -23.72 12.32 4.81
N LYS A 111 -22.83 12.66 5.76
CA LYS A 111 -21.39 12.71 5.47
C LYS A 111 -20.86 11.36 5.03
N ASP A 112 -21.31 10.24 5.60
CA ASP A 112 -20.83 8.90 5.24
C ASP A 112 -21.41 8.46 3.88
N GLY A 113 -22.64 8.86 3.58
CA GLY A 113 -23.27 8.70 2.27
C GLY A 113 -22.44 9.32 1.13
N MET A 114 -21.80 10.47 1.37
CA MET A 114 -20.93 11.11 0.37
C MET A 114 -19.75 10.23 -0.05
N GLN A 115 -19.26 9.35 0.82
CA GLN A 115 -18.22 8.40 0.45
C GLN A 115 -18.71 7.41 -0.63
N HIS A 116 -19.98 6.99 -0.55
CA HIS A 116 -20.57 6.12 -1.57
C HIS A 116 -20.76 6.85 -2.90
N VAL A 117 -21.17 8.12 -2.86
CA VAL A 117 -21.26 8.96 -4.06
C VAL A 117 -19.90 9.08 -4.74
N GLY A 118 -18.84 9.34 -3.97
CA GLY A 118 -17.47 9.39 -4.50
C GLY A 118 -17.04 8.08 -5.16
N LYS A 119 -17.38 6.93 -4.55
CA LYS A 119 -17.11 5.60 -5.13
C LYS A 119 -17.82 5.41 -6.49
N LEU A 120 -19.11 5.74 -6.56
CA LEU A 120 -19.93 5.60 -7.78
C LEU A 120 -19.43 6.49 -8.92
N ILE A 121 -19.05 7.73 -8.60
CA ILE A 121 -18.48 8.64 -9.59
C ILE A 121 -17.14 8.08 -10.09
N CYS A 122 -16.25 7.71 -9.17
CA CYS A 122 -14.90 7.24 -9.50
C CYS A 122 -14.90 5.95 -10.36
N SER A 123 -15.90 5.07 -10.23
CA SER A 123 -15.97 3.83 -11.03
C SER A 123 -16.05 4.08 -12.55
N ASN A 124 -16.48 5.25 -12.99
CA ASN A 124 -16.53 5.60 -14.42
C ASN A 124 -15.14 5.70 -15.08
N TRP A 125 -14.05 5.76 -14.29
CA TRP A 125 -12.68 5.89 -14.81
C TRP A 125 -11.85 4.60 -14.74
N GLY A 126 -12.47 3.44 -14.50
CA GLY A 126 -11.76 2.15 -14.38
C GLY A 126 -10.77 1.87 -15.52
N ALA A 127 -11.19 2.04 -16.78
CA ALA A 127 -10.31 1.83 -17.93
C ALA A 127 -9.08 2.75 -17.94
N ARG A 128 -9.18 3.98 -17.42
CA ARG A 128 -8.03 4.89 -17.28
C ARG A 128 -7.10 4.46 -16.14
N MET A 129 -7.65 3.87 -15.08
CA MET A 129 -6.87 3.33 -13.96
C MET A 129 -5.99 2.15 -14.38
N ASP A 130 -6.49 1.29 -15.27
CA ASP A 130 -5.70 0.20 -15.85
C ASP A 130 -4.59 0.71 -16.79
N SER A 131 -4.86 1.78 -17.54
CA SER A 131 -3.88 2.39 -18.46
C SER A 131 -2.72 3.09 -17.72
N GLU A 132 -3.02 3.82 -16.65
CA GLU A 132 -2.04 4.62 -15.90
C GLU A 132 -2.04 4.32 -14.39
N PRO A 133 -1.75 3.07 -13.97
CA PRO A 133 -1.97 2.62 -12.60
C PRO A 133 -1.14 3.37 -11.56
N LYS A 134 0.11 3.73 -11.88
CA LYS A 134 0.98 4.51 -10.98
C LYS A 134 0.42 5.90 -10.67
N ARG A 135 -0.15 6.55 -11.69
CA ARG A 135 -0.65 7.93 -11.61
C ARG A 135 -1.96 7.95 -10.85
N TRP A 136 -2.83 6.99 -11.13
CA TRP A 136 -4.07 6.80 -10.39
C TRP A 136 -3.84 6.39 -8.94
N ARG A 137 -2.77 5.64 -8.64
CA ARG A 137 -2.37 5.38 -7.25
C ARG A 137 -1.98 6.69 -6.54
N LEU A 138 -1.10 7.49 -7.14
CA LEU A 138 -0.72 8.79 -6.57
C LEU A 138 -1.90 9.72 -6.37
N LEU A 139 -2.79 9.81 -7.37
CA LEU A 139 -4.01 10.60 -7.28
C LEU A 139 -4.94 10.08 -6.18
N ALA A 140 -5.06 8.77 -6.02
CA ALA A 140 -5.86 8.17 -4.96
C ALA A 140 -5.37 8.61 -3.59
N ASP A 141 -4.09 8.44 -3.30
CA ASP A 141 -3.51 8.79 -2.00
C ASP A 141 -3.55 10.32 -1.77
N ALA A 142 -3.37 11.14 -2.82
CA ALA A 142 -3.55 12.60 -2.72
C ALA A 142 -5.00 13.00 -2.40
N LEU A 143 -5.99 12.39 -3.05
CA LEU A 143 -7.41 12.62 -2.75
C LEU A 143 -7.77 12.15 -1.34
N TYR A 144 -7.18 11.05 -0.87
CA TYR A 144 -7.38 10.55 0.49
C TYR A 144 -6.85 11.55 1.52
N ASP A 145 -5.67 12.10 1.29
CA ASP A 145 -5.05 13.10 2.17
C ASP A 145 -5.81 14.43 2.16
N ILE A 146 -6.28 14.89 1.00
CA ILE A 146 -7.15 16.06 0.90
C ILE A 146 -8.41 15.84 1.73
N GLY A 147 -9.05 14.67 1.58
CA GLY A 147 -10.26 14.37 2.34
C GLY A 147 -10.01 14.28 3.84
N THR A 148 -8.88 13.71 4.23
CA THR A 148 -8.43 13.68 5.63
C THR A 148 -8.14 15.09 6.16
N GLY A 149 -7.51 15.95 5.36
CA GLY A 149 -7.28 17.35 5.70
C GLY A 149 -8.57 18.12 5.95
N LEU A 150 -9.60 17.95 5.10
CA LEU A 150 -10.90 18.58 5.30
C LEU A 150 -11.56 18.16 6.62
N GLU A 151 -11.46 16.88 6.99
CA GLU A 151 -11.95 16.36 8.27
C GLU A 151 -11.15 16.89 9.47
N VAL A 152 -9.83 16.96 9.36
CA VAL A 152 -8.94 17.53 10.39
C VAL A 152 -9.25 19.02 10.63
N LEU A 153 -9.56 19.76 9.56
CA LEU A 153 -9.90 21.19 9.62
C LEU A 153 -11.35 21.46 10.05
N SER A 154 -12.23 20.45 10.03
CA SER A 154 -13.66 20.61 10.33
C SER A 154 -13.97 21.31 11.67
N PRO A 155 -13.19 21.16 12.76
CA PRO A 155 -13.48 21.90 13.99
C PRO A 155 -13.26 23.41 13.91
N LEU A 156 -12.50 23.91 12.93
CA LEU A 156 -12.32 25.36 12.72
C LEU A 156 -13.58 26.02 12.15
N CYS A 157 -14.40 25.25 11.44
CA CYS A 157 -15.62 25.72 10.79
C CYS A 157 -16.80 24.81 11.18
N PRO A 158 -17.22 24.76 12.46
CA PRO A 158 -18.26 23.83 12.92
C PRO A 158 -19.63 24.08 12.26
N HIS A 159 -19.86 25.31 11.77
CA HIS A 159 -21.06 25.67 11.00
C HIS A 159 -21.08 25.06 9.58
N LEU A 160 -19.91 24.68 9.03
CA LEU A 160 -19.76 23.98 7.75
C LEU A 160 -19.36 22.51 7.94
N PHE A 161 -19.65 21.91 9.10
CA PHE A 161 -19.22 20.56 9.43
C PHE A 161 -19.65 19.54 8.36
N LEU A 162 -20.91 19.62 7.91
CA LEU A 162 -21.46 18.64 6.98
C LEU A 162 -20.80 18.76 5.60
N GLU A 163 -20.54 19.98 5.15
CA GLU A 163 -19.87 20.29 3.90
C GLU A 163 -18.43 19.79 3.95
N MET A 164 -17.67 20.17 4.98
CA MET A 164 -16.26 19.78 5.13
C MET A 164 -16.10 18.27 5.27
N ALA A 165 -16.86 17.65 6.18
CA ALA A 165 -16.81 16.20 6.41
C ALA A 165 -17.38 15.40 5.22
N GLY A 166 -18.44 15.90 4.58
CA GLY A 166 -19.06 15.29 3.41
C GLY A 166 -18.16 15.34 2.18
N LEU A 167 -17.57 16.50 1.86
CA LEU A 167 -16.55 16.64 0.81
C LEU A 167 -15.32 15.79 1.11
N GLY A 168 -14.91 15.73 2.38
CA GLY A 168 -13.80 14.88 2.82
C GLY A 168 -14.06 13.40 2.53
N ASN A 169 -15.22 12.90 2.95
CA ASN A 169 -15.64 11.53 2.68
C ASN A 169 -15.85 11.27 1.18
N PHE A 170 -16.38 12.23 0.42
CA PHE A 170 -16.49 12.13 -1.04
C PHE A 170 -15.13 11.89 -1.69
N ALA A 171 -14.13 12.70 -1.36
CA ALA A 171 -12.76 12.57 -1.87
C ALA A 171 -12.14 11.22 -1.46
N LYS A 172 -12.29 10.80 -0.19
CA LYS A 172 -11.87 9.47 0.28
C LYS A 172 -12.59 8.34 -0.46
N GLY A 173 -13.86 8.53 -0.81
CA GLY A 173 -14.64 7.58 -1.60
C GLY A 173 -14.02 7.33 -2.97
N MET A 174 -13.65 8.40 -3.68
CA MET A 174 -12.94 8.31 -4.95
C MET A 174 -11.57 7.66 -4.78
N ALA A 175 -10.80 8.09 -3.78
CA ALA A 175 -9.49 7.55 -3.46
C ALA A 175 -9.51 6.03 -3.26
N VAL A 176 -10.47 5.53 -2.47
CA VAL A 176 -10.60 4.09 -2.19
C VAL A 176 -10.83 3.28 -3.46
N VAL A 177 -11.63 3.76 -4.41
CA VAL A 177 -11.85 3.06 -5.68
C VAL A 177 -10.58 3.03 -6.51
N ALA A 178 -9.94 4.19 -6.69
CA ALA A 178 -8.70 4.28 -7.47
C ALA A 178 -7.56 3.44 -6.86
N ALA A 179 -7.36 3.47 -5.55
CA ALA A 179 -6.35 2.67 -4.85
C ALA A 179 -6.60 1.16 -5.01
N ARG A 180 -7.87 0.73 -4.95
CA ARG A 180 -8.26 -0.68 -5.13
C ARG A 180 -8.11 -1.14 -6.58
N ALA A 181 -8.58 -0.35 -7.54
CA ALA A 181 -8.51 -0.67 -8.96
C ALA A 181 -7.05 -0.83 -9.43
N THR A 182 -6.15 0.05 -8.97
CA THR A 182 -4.73 0.00 -9.33
C THR A 182 -3.95 -1.14 -8.67
N ARG A 183 -4.51 -1.80 -7.65
CA ARG A 183 -3.81 -2.86 -6.89
C ARG A 183 -3.47 -4.08 -7.74
N LEU A 184 -4.40 -4.53 -8.59
CA LEU A 184 -4.19 -5.68 -9.46
C LEU A 184 -3.06 -5.48 -10.47
N PRO A 185 -3.06 -4.43 -11.33
CA PRO A 185 -1.97 -4.22 -12.28
C PRO A 185 -0.62 -4.01 -11.58
N ILE A 186 -0.60 -3.38 -10.39
CA ILE A 186 0.63 -3.23 -9.61
C ILE A 186 1.16 -4.59 -9.12
N TYR A 187 0.35 -5.41 -8.46
CA TYR A 187 0.82 -6.73 -7.99
C TYR A 187 1.11 -7.70 -9.13
N SER A 188 0.33 -7.66 -10.21
CA SER A 188 0.62 -8.45 -11.41
C SER A 188 1.98 -8.12 -12.00
N SER A 189 2.45 -6.86 -11.88
CA SER A 189 3.79 -6.48 -12.34
C SER A 189 4.93 -7.07 -11.50
N PHE A 190 4.66 -7.47 -10.24
CA PHE A 190 5.65 -8.11 -9.37
C PHE A 190 5.57 -9.64 -9.38
N ALA A 191 4.41 -10.21 -9.72
CA ALA A 191 4.19 -11.64 -9.70
C ALA A 191 5.06 -12.38 -10.75
N LYS A 192 5.53 -13.57 -10.37
CA LYS A 192 6.21 -14.53 -11.24
C LYS A 192 5.56 -15.90 -11.08
N GLU A 193 5.59 -16.73 -12.13
CA GLU A 193 5.20 -18.15 -12.06
C GLU A 193 3.81 -18.38 -11.42
N GLY A 194 2.85 -17.48 -11.65
CA GLY A 194 1.48 -17.63 -11.14
C GLY A 194 1.29 -17.36 -9.64
N ASN A 195 2.30 -16.82 -8.94
CA ASN A 195 2.22 -16.56 -7.50
C ASN A 195 1.39 -15.32 -7.07
N LEU A 196 0.52 -14.81 -7.95
CA LEU A 196 -0.21 -13.56 -7.74
C LEU A 196 -1.03 -13.58 -6.43
N SER A 197 -1.72 -14.69 -6.14
CA SER A 197 -2.53 -14.82 -4.93
C SER A 197 -1.69 -14.77 -3.64
N ASP A 198 -0.49 -15.37 -3.64
CA ASP A 198 0.41 -15.30 -2.49
C ASP A 198 0.92 -13.87 -2.29
N LEU A 199 1.29 -13.19 -3.37
CA LEU A 199 1.68 -11.78 -3.34
C LEU A 199 0.57 -10.88 -2.75
N PHE A 200 -0.68 -11.10 -3.15
CA PHE A 200 -1.83 -10.40 -2.59
C PHE A 200 -2.02 -10.68 -1.10
N ALA A 201 -1.99 -11.95 -0.69
CA ALA A 201 -2.18 -12.34 0.71
C ALA A 201 -1.07 -11.77 1.62
N LYS A 202 0.18 -11.90 1.20
CA LYS A 202 1.36 -11.37 1.91
C LYS A 202 1.37 -9.86 1.95
N GLY A 203 1.05 -9.22 0.83
CA GLY A 203 0.92 -7.78 0.73
C GLY A 203 -0.19 -7.21 1.63
N GLU A 204 -1.35 -7.88 1.72
CA GLU A 204 -2.45 -7.47 2.62
C GLU A 204 -2.07 -7.67 4.09
N ALA A 205 -1.42 -8.79 4.45
CA ALA A 205 -0.93 -9.02 5.80
C ALA A 205 0.12 -7.97 6.22
N PHE A 206 1.05 -7.64 5.32
CA PHE A 206 2.06 -6.61 5.54
C PHE A 206 1.40 -5.24 5.72
N SER A 207 0.46 -4.87 4.84
CA SER A 207 -0.30 -3.62 4.92
C SER A 207 -1.06 -3.51 6.25
N THR A 208 -1.70 -4.60 6.68
CA THR A 208 -2.45 -4.67 7.95
C THR A 208 -1.55 -4.44 9.16
N LEU A 209 -0.37 -5.08 9.20
CA LEU A 209 0.60 -4.91 10.29
C LEU A 209 0.98 -3.44 10.46
N PHE A 210 1.40 -2.79 9.38
CA PHE A 210 1.85 -1.39 9.44
C PHE A 210 0.70 -0.41 9.66
N ASN A 211 -0.52 -0.75 9.21
CA ASN A 211 -1.72 0.00 9.57
C ASN A 211 -1.97 -0.03 11.08
N VAL A 212 -1.86 -1.19 11.74
CA VAL A 212 -2.00 -1.31 13.20
C VAL A 212 -0.93 -0.49 13.93
N ILE A 213 0.32 -0.55 13.47
CA ILE A 213 1.41 0.27 14.02
C ILE A 213 1.08 1.76 13.87
N GLY A 214 0.63 2.18 12.69
CA GLY A 214 0.25 3.56 12.41
C GLY A 214 -0.94 4.07 13.23
N ILE A 215 -1.92 3.21 13.53
CA ILE A 215 -3.00 3.54 14.48
C ILE A 215 -2.41 3.84 15.86
N GLY A 216 -1.48 3.00 16.36
CA GLY A 216 -0.80 3.23 17.63
C GLY A 216 -0.05 4.56 17.66
N VAL A 217 0.71 4.87 16.60
CA VAL A 217 1.39 6.16 16.43
C VAL A 217 0.38 7.32 16.41
N GLY A 218 -0.72 7.16 15.66
CA GLY A 218 -1.79 8.16 15.57
C GLY A 218 -2.45 8.45 16.91
N ILE A 219 -2.73 7.42 17.72
CA ILE A 219 -3.30 7.58 19.08
C ILE A 219 -2.32 8.33 19.98
N GLN A 220 -1.04 7.97 19.94
CA GLN A 220 0.00 8.65 20.72
C GLN A 220 0.15 10.11 20.32
N LEU A 221 0.08 10.43 19.03
CA LEU A 221 0.09 11.81 18.54
C LEU A 221 -1.17 12.56 18.97
N ALA A 222 -2.35 11.95 18.82
CA ALA A 222 -3.65 12.51 19.18
C ALA A 222 -3.76 12.88 20.66
N SER A 223 -3.13 12.10 21.55
CA SER A 223 -3.11 12.31 23.00
C SER A 223 -2.03 13.28 23.48
N THR A 224 -1.08 13.64 22.62
CA THR A 224 0.05 14.53 22.96
C THR A 224 0.00 15.82 22.14
N ILE A 225 0.86 15.95 21.13
CA ILE A 225 1.04 17.18 20.34
C ILE A 225 -0.26 17.55 19.63
N CYS A 226 -0.99 16.56 19.10
CA CYS A 226 -2.23 16.76 18.36
C CYS A 226 -3.48 16.86 19.26
N ALA A 227 -3.33 16.93 20.59
CA ALA A 227 -4.45 17.31 21.45
C ALA A 227 -4.96 18.72 21.10
N SER A 228 -4.05 19.63 20.73
CA SER A 228 -4.36 20.97 20.25
C SER A 228 -4.62 21.01 18.74
N MET A 229 -5.39 22.00 18.28
CA MET A 229 -5.57 22.24 16.84
C MET A 229 -4.27 22.69 16.17
N GLN A 230 -3.47 23.53 16.82
CA GLN A 230 -2.17 23.97 16.30
C GLN A 230 -1.24 22.78 16.02
N GLY A 231 -1.19 21.81 16.94
CA GLY A 231 -0.42 20.59 16.74
C GLY A 231 -0.90 19.75 15.55
N LYS A 232 -2.22 19.63 15.35
CA LYS A 232 -2.81 18.98 14.18
C LYS A 232 -2.45 19.69 12.87
N LEU A 233 -2.45 21.02 12.85
CA LEU A 233 -2.09 21.84 11.69
C LEU A 233 -0.62 21.73 11.30
N VAL A 234 0.26 21.31 12.22
CA VAL A 234 1.67 21.03 11.91
C VAL A 234 1.87 19.55 11.56
N ALA A 235 1.40 18.64 12.42
CA ALA A 235 1.62 17.21 12.25
C ALA A 235 0.88 16.63 11.04
N GLY A 236 -0.35 17.08 10.77
CA GLY A 236 -1.16 16.60 9.65
C GLY A 236 -0.47 16.80 8.29
N PRO A 237 -0.10 18.04 7.91
CA PRO A 237 0.63 18.28 6.66
C PRO A 237 1.97 17.53 6.58
N LEU A 238 2.73 17.44 7.68
CA LEU A 238 3.98 16.68 7.70
C LEU A 238 3.76 15.19 7.42
N LEU A 239 2.78 14.57 8.09
CA LEU A 239 2.42 13.18 7.85
C LEU A 239 1.93 12.96 6.41
N SER A 240 1.16 13.91 5.86
CA SER A 240 0.69 13.84 4.47
C SER A 240 1.84 13.96 3.46
N ILE A 241 2.81 14.85 3.69
CA ILE A 241 4.00 14.96 2.84
C ILE A 241 4.79 13.64 2.85
N ILE A 242 5.01 13.04 4.03
CA ILE A 242 5.71 11.76 4.16
C ILE A 242 4.91 10.64 3.48
N HIS A 243 3.58 10.63 3.65
CA HIS A 243 2.67 9.69 3.02
C HIS A 243 2.78 9.75 1.48
N LEU A 244 2.58 10.92 0.88
CA LEU A 244 2.65 11.11 -0.57
C LEU A 244 4.04 10.87 -1.15
N TYR A 245 5.09 11.26 -0.43
CA TYR A 245 6.47 10.94 -0.81
C TYR A 245 6.69 9.42 -0.86
N SER A 246 6.19 8.69 0.15
CA SER A 246 6.29 7.23 0.22
C SER A 246 5.54 6.57 -0.94
N VAL A 247 4.34 7.04 -1.27
CA VAL A 247 3.57 6.54 -2.43
C VAL A 247 4.32 6.80 -3.74
N SER A 248 4.93 7.98 -3.88
CA SER A 248 5.74 8.31 -5.06
C SER A 248 6.91 7.34 -5.23
N GLU A 249 7.67 7.10 -4.17
CA GLU A 249 8.79 6.18 -4.23
C GLU A 249 8.35 4.71 -4.41
N GLU A 250 7.24 4.29 -3.81
CA GLU A 250 6.61 2.99 -4.04
C GLU A 250 6.29 2.80 -5.54
N MET A 251 5.64 3.79 -6.15
CA MET A 251 5.25 3.74 -7.56
C MET A 251 6.45 3.82 -8.51
N ARG A 252 7.50 4.57 -8.16
CA ARG A 252 8.77 4.60 -8.92
C ARG A 252 9.47 3.24 -8.91
N ALA A 253 9.40 2.51 -7.79
CA ALA A 253 9.96 1.16 -7.68
C ALA A 253 9.16 0.08 -8.43
N THR A 254 7.92 0.36 -8.86
CA THR A 254 7.02 -0.63 -9.48
C THR A 254 7.32 -0.82 -10.97
N PRO A 255 7.70 -2.04 -11.43
CA PRO A 255 8.06 -2.32 -12.82
C PRO A 255 6.81 -2.69 -13.65
N ILE A 256 5.89 -1.74 -13.86
CA ILE A 256 4.64 -2.00 -14.60
C ILE A 256 4.95 -2.60 -15.99
N ASN A 257 4.40 -3.79 -16.24
CA ASN A 257 4.65 -4.62 -17.42
C ASN A 257 3.65 -4.41 -18.57
N THR A 258 2.80 -3.38 -18.48
CA THR A 258 1.87 -2.98 -19.55
C THR A 258 2.36 -1.71 -20.24
N LEU A 259 2.16 -1.62 -21.57
CA LEU A 259 2.48 -0.40 -22.31
C LEU A 259 1.37 0.64 -22.17
N ASN A 260 1.75 1.86 -21.81
CA ASN A 260 0.92 3.05 -21.95
C ASN A 260 1.59 3.98 -22.97
N PRO A 261 0.93 5.04 -23.47
CA PRO A 261 1.51 5.92 -24.48
C PRO A 261 2.92 6.45 -24.13
N ARG A 262 3.21 6.66 -22.84
CA ARG A 262 4.52 7.15 -22.36
C ARG A 262 5.59 6.08 -22.38
N ARG A 263 5.31 4.92 -21.80
CA ARG A 263 6.22 3.77 -21.81
C ARG A 263 6.51 3.34 -23.25
N THR A 264 5.50 3.36 -24.11
CA THR A 264 5.68 3.16 -25.56
C THR A 264 6.63 4.21 -26.16
N ALA A 265 6.38 5.51 -25.94
CA ALA A 265 7.25 6.57 -26.46
C ALA A 265 8.70 6.45 -25.97
N MET A 266 8.90 6.09 -24.70
CA MET A 266 10.25 5.86 -24.14
C MET A 266 10.95 4.66 -24.80
N VAL A 267 10.26 3.53 -24.94
CA VAL A 267 10.81 2.33 -25.59
C VAL A 267 11.17 2.62 -27.05
N VAL A 268 10.31 3.30 -27.78
CA VAL A 268 10.57 3.69 -29.18
C VAL A 268 11.77 4.63 -29.27
N ALA A 269 11.86 5.63 -28.38
CA ALA A 269 12.99 6.55 -28.34
C ALA A 269 14.33 5.85 -28.04
N ASP A 270 14.34 4.89 -27.12
CA ASP A 270 15.53 4.11 -26.78
C ASP A 270 15.95 3.19 -27.94
N PHE A 271 14.98 2.58 -28.61
CA PHE A 271 15.22 1.75 -29.78
C PHE A 271 15.80 2.56 -30.94
N LEU A 272 15.23 3.73 -31.25
CA LEU A 272 15.71 4.60 -32.32
C LEU A 272 17.11 5.16 -32.04
N LYS A 273 17.46 5.43 -30.77
CA LYS A 273 18.76 6.04 -30.41
C LYS A 273 19.88 5.02 -30.23
N ALA A 274 19.58 3.86 -29.65
CA ALA A 274 20.60 2.90 -29.20
C ALA A 274 20.39 1.47 -29.74
N GLY A 275 19.29 1.20 -30.45
CA GLY A 275 18.94 -0.15 -30.90
C GLY A 275 18.52 -1.09 -29.76
N ILE A 276 18.22 -0.54 -28.57
CA ILE A 276 17.91 -1.32 -27.36
C ILE A 276 16.41 -1.24 -27.06
N VAL A 277 15.79 -2.37 -26.70
CA VAL A 277 14.43 -2.43 -26.17
C VAL A 277 14.49 -2.48 -24.64
N SER A 278 14.23 -1.35 -23.99
CA SER A 278 14.25 -1.27 -22.52
C SER A 278 13.17 -2.10 -21.86
N SER A 279 13.53 -2.78 -20.78
CA SER A 279 12.60 -3.59 -19.97
C SER A 279 11.76 -2.71 -19.02
N PRO A 280 10.65 -3.23 -18.47
CA PRO A 280 9.89 -2.53 -17.42
C PRO A 280 10.75 -2.10 -16.22
N ALA A 281 11.78 -2.89 -15.89
CA ALA A 281 12.72 -2.61 -14.82
C ALA A 281 13.58 -1.36 -15.11
N ASP A 282 14.00 -1.17 -16.36
CA ASP A 282 14.80 -0.03 -16.80
C ASP A 282 13.98 1.26 -16.85
N LEU A 283 12.70 1.14 -17.23
CA LEU A 283 11.81 2.29 -17.43
C LEU A 283 11.23 2.84 -16.13
N ARG A 284 11.13 2.01 -15.07
CA ARG A 284 10.34 2.32 -13.86
C ARG A 284 10.70 3.65 -13.18
N TYR A 285 11.98 4.03 -13.19
CA TYR A 285 12.49 5.26 -12.56
C TYR A 285 12.57 6.46 -13.51
N ARG A 286 12.46 6.22 -14.83
CA ARG A 286 12.51 7.25 -15.87
C ARG A 286 11.12 7.81 -16.18
N GLU A 287 10.06 7.07 -15.84
CA GLU A 287 8.68 7.52 -16.01
C GLU A 287 8.38 8.73 -15.09
N ASN A 288 8.05 9.88 -15.69
CA ASN A 288 7.58 11.04 -14.93
C ASN A 288 6.12 10.80 -14.52
N LEU A 289 5.90 10.65 -13.21
CA LEU A 289 4.58 10.33 -12.67
C LEU A 289 3.65 11.56 -12.62
N LEU A 290 4.21 12.75 -12.43
CA LEU A 290 3.46 13.99 -12.18
C LEU A 290 3.15 14.75 -13.48
N PHE A 291 4.13 14.94 -14.36
CA PHE A 291 3.99 15.79 -15.53
C PHE A 291 3.71 15.00 -16.81
N ASN A 292 3.04 15.62 -17.78
CA ASN A 292 2.95 15.07 -19.12
C ASN A 292 4.29 15.21 -19.82
N VAL A 293 4.89 14.07 -20.20
CA VAL A 293 6.01 14.07 -21.13
C VAL A 293 5.45 14.56 -22.46
N HIS A 294 5.77 15.81 -22.81
CA HIS A 294 5.69 16.23 -24.19
C HIS A 294 6.83 15.50 -24.90
N VAL A 295 6.47 14.70 -25.90
CA VAL A 295 7.47 14.21 -26.84
C VAL A 295 8.08 15.46 -27.46
N LYS A 296 9.37 15.73 -27.22
CA LYS A 296 10.06 16.77 -27.98
C LYS A 296 9.99 16.39 -29.45
N GLU A 297 9.45 17.29 -30.28
CA GLU A 297 9.33 17.15 -31.74
C GLU A 297 10.68 16.98 -32.47
N ASP A 298 11.81 17.03 -31.76
CA ASP A 298 13.16 16.95 -32.34
C ASP A 298 13.52 15.58 -32.96
N ALA A 299 12.58 14.63 -33.04
CA ALA A 299 12.77 13.32 -33.65
C ALA A 299 11.85 13.15 -34.88
N GLY A 300 12.08 13.95 -35.92
CA GLY A 300 11.27 13.86 -37.13
C GLY A 300 11.62 14.85 -38.24
N ASN A 301 12.91 14.99 -38.58
CA ASN A 301 13.31 15.39 -39.93
C ASN A 301 14.22 14.29 -40.48
N VAL A 302 13.61 13.29 -41.11
CA VAL A 302 14.25 12.42 -42.10
C VAL A 302 13.48 12.58 -43.39
#